data_AF-A0A920UWJ9-F1
#
_entry.id   AF-A0A920UWJ9-F1
#
_cell.length_a   1.000
_cell.length_b   1.000
_cell.length_c   1.000
_cell.angle_alpha   90.00
_cell.angle_beta   90.00
_cell.angle_gamma   90.00
#
_symmetry.space_group_name_H-M   'P 1'
#
loop_
_entity.id
_entity.type
_entity.pdbx_description
1 polymer ?
#
loop_
_entity_poly.entity_id
_entity_poly.type
_entity_poly.pdbx_seq_one_letter_code
_entity_poly.pdbx_strand_id
1 'polypeptide(L)'
;MPSTEVTRLLGADHVFDAQAGGWKPVIDDQQRTSIPGLFAAGDCTGITGAEAAQLEGRLAGLTVAHETGRITDRLYRRKAQSLRRHTRRASRAGASMAAMMMPAERLIDDIPGDALVCRCEDVTCAEIQAALAAGATGLSQIKSWTRCGMGPCQGRMCGDTVAAIASRHLGGRTAVGAWSPRVPLVPLPMDDFVGAFTYHDISIPKAAPL
;
A
#
# COMPACT_ATOMS: atom_id res chain seq x y z
N MET A 1 7.19 -4.82 -2.85
CA MET A 1 6.51 -4.15 -1.73
C MET A 1 5.01 -4.40 -1.88
N PRO A 2 4.29 -4.76 -0.82
CA PRO A 2 2.83 -4.90 -0.83
C PRO A 2 2.14 -3.62 -1.31
N SER A 3 1.14 -3.74 -2.17
CA SER A 3 0.27 -2.61 -2.53
C SER A 3 -0.75 -2.39 -1.41
N THR A 4 -0.52 -1.36 -0.61
CA THR A 4 -1.32 -1.02 0.58
C THR A 4 -2.13 0.26 0.41
N GLU A 5 -2.10 0.88 -0.77
CA GLU A 5 -2.71 2.19 -0.98
C GLU A 5 -4.22 2.15 -0.75
N VAL A 6 -4.91 1.09 -1.19
CA VAL A 6 -6.36 0.90 -0.99
C VAL A 6 -6.69 0.76 0.49
N THR A 7 -6.03 -0.16 1.19
CA THR A 7 -6.30 -0.45 2.60
C THR A 7 -5.97 0.75 3.49
N ARG A 8 -4.89 1.48 3.19
CA ARG A 8 -4.51 2.72 3.89
C ARG A 8 -5.48 3.86 3.59
N LEU A 9 -5.95 3.99 2.35
CA LEU A 9 -6.96 5.00 1.98
C LEU A 9 -8.29 4.76 2.72
N LEU A 10 -8.68 3.50 2.89
CA LEU A 10 -9.87 3.10 3.64
C LEU A 10 -9.68 3.11 5.17
N GLY A 11 -8.49 3.46 5.66
CA GLY A 11 -8.22 3.62 7.09
C GLY A 11 -8.01 2.31 7.86
N ALA A 12 -7.73 1.18 7.18
CA ALA A 12 -7.35 -0.04 7.88
C ALA A 12 -6.03 0.14 8.63
N ASP A 13 -5.87 -0.58 9.73
CA ASP A 13 -4.63 -0.58 10.51
C ASP A 13 -3.52 -1.26 9.73
N HIS A 14 -2.30 -0.75 9.85
CA HIS A 14 -1.12 -1.27 9.17
C HIS A 14 0.04 -1.46 10.14
N VAL A 15 0.87 -2.45 9.83
CA VAL A 15 2.12 -2.72 10.53
C VAL A 15 3.25 -2.77 9.51
N PHE A 16 4.43 -2.30 9.91
CA PHE A 16 5.65 -2.49 9.12
C PHE A 16 6.28 -3.83 9.46
N ASP A 17 6.45 -4.68 8.45
CA ASP A 17 7.13 -5.97 8.55
C ASP A 17 8.10 -6.11 7.37
N ALA A 18 9.40 -5.98 7.66
CA ALA A 18 10.45 -6.06 6.66
C ALA A 18 10.45 -7.43 5.93
N GLN A 19 10.15 -8.53 6.64
CA GLN A 19 10.14 -9.87 6.04
C GLN A 19 8.94 -10.09 5.12
N ALA A 20 7.84 -9.38 5.38
CA ALA A 20 6.67 -9.35 4.51
C ALA A 20 6.80 -8.35 3.35
N GLY A 21 7.94 -7.66 3.23
CA GLY A 21 8.21 -6.68 2.18
C GLY A 21 7.74 -5.26 2.50
N GLY A 22 7.57 -4.90 3.78
CA GLY A 22 7.31 -3.53 4.23
C GLY A 22 5.96 -3.37 4.93
N TRP A 23 5.27 -2.26 4.65
CA TRP A 23 3.95 -1.99 5.21
C TRP A 23 2.93 -3.01 4.69
N LYS A 24 2.09 -3.53 5.59
CA LYS A 24 0.96 -4.43 5.29
C LYS A 24 -0.23 -4.13 6.21
N PRO A 25 -1.48 -4.37 5.77
CA PRO A 25 -2.63 -4.28 6.65
C PRO A 25 -2.55 -5.34 7.74
N VAL A 26 -3.03 -4.99 8.93
CA VAL A 26 -3.28 -5.97 10.00
C VAL A 26 -4.50 -6.79 9.60
N ILE A 27 -4.31 -8.11 9.50
CA ILE A 27 -5.38 -9.04 9.14
C ILE A 27 -5.51 -10.19 10.13
N ASP A 28 -6.72 -10.68 10.32
CA ASP A 28 -7.01 -11.88 11.11
C ASP A 28 -6.83 -13.19 10.31
N ASP A 29 -7.05 -14.33 10.95
CA ASP A 29 -6.95 -15.64 10.31
C ASP A 29 -8.11 -15.97 9.33
N GLN A 30 -8.99 -15.00 9.08
CA GLN A 30 -10.15 -15.02 8.18
C GLN A 30 -10.03 -14.00 7.05
N GLN A 31 -8.87 -13.34 6.93
CA GLN A 31 -8.56 -12.30 5.93
C GLN A 31 -9.30 -10.97 6.14
N ARG A 32 -9.83 -10.73 7.33
CA ARG A 32 -10.47 -9.46 7.69
C ARG A 32 -9.41 -8.45 8.07
N THR A 33 -9.62 -7.20 7.65
CA THR A 33 -8.88 -6.06 8.17
C THR A 33 -9.53 -5.53 9.45
N SER A 34 -8.99 -4.46 10.05
CA SER A 34 -9.64 -3.76 11.15
C SER A 34 -10.91 -2.98 10.75
N ILE A 35 -11.16 -2.80 9.45
CA ILE A 35 -12.39 -2.17 8.94
C ILE A 35 -13.44 -3.27 8.67
N PRO A 36 -14.61 -3.24 9.33
CA PRO A 36 -15.68 -4.21 9.08
C PRO A 36 -16.11 -4.22 7.61
N GLY A 37 -16.23 -5.42 7.04
CA GLY A 37 -16.58 -5.61 5.63
C GLY A 37 -15.42 -5.40 4.65
N LEU A 38 -14.24 -4.97 5.11
CA LEU A 38 -13.03 -4.88 4.29
C LEU A 38 -12.11 -6.07 4.55
N PHE A 39 -11.81 -6.78 3.46
CA PHE A 39 -10.93 -7.94 3.44
C PHE A 39 -9.69 -7.63 2.61
N ALA A 40 -8.56 -8.22 2.98
CA ALA A 40 -7.32 -8.14 2.21
C ALA A 40 -6.76 -9.54 2.03
N ALA A 41 -6.28 -9.87 0.83
CA ALA A 41 -5.75 -11.18 0.51
C ALA A 41 -4.72 -11.07 -0.62
N GLY A 42 -3.74 -11.97 -0.63
CA GLY A 42 -2.65 -11.96 -1.59
C GLY A 42 -1.55 -10.98 -1.21
N ASP A 43 -0.79 -10.52 -2.21
CA ASP A 43 0.46 -9.80 -1.99
C ASP A 43 0.27 -8.44 -1.31
N CYS A 44 -0.95 -7.88 -1.27
CA CYS A 44 -1.24 -6.69 -0.47
C CYS A 44 -1.12 -6.93 1.03
N THR A 45 -1.20 -8.19 1.48
CA THR A 45 -1.05 -8.61 2.88
C THR A 45 0.38 -8.99 3.25
N GLY A 46 1.33 -8.87 2.33
CA GLY A 46 2.71 -9.32 2.47
C GLY A 46 3.12 -10.31 1.37
N ILE A 47 4.42 -10.48 1.16
CA ILE A 47 4.95 -11.40 0.15
C ILE A 47 4.89 -12.85 0.68
N THR A 48 3.79 -13.56 0.37
CA THR A 48 3.56 -14.96 0.83
C THR A 48 3.69 -15.99 -0.28
N GLY A 49 3.79 -15.56 -1.54
CA GLY A 49 3.95 -16.43 -2.72
C GLY A 49 2.61 -16.77 -3.41
N ALA A 50 2.69 -17.08 -4.71
CA ALA A 50 1.51 -17.14 -5.59
C ALA A 50 0.43 -18.14 -5.14
N GLU A 51 0.83 -19.34 -4.68
CA GLU A 51 -0.14 -20.33 -4.18
C GLU A 51 -0.82 -19.85 -2.90
N ALA A 52 -0.06 -19.29 -1.96
CA ALA A 52 -0.60 -18.75 -0.72
C ALA A 52 -1.60 -17.62 -1.01
N ALA A 53 -1.23 -16.69 -1.90
CA ALA A 53 -2.08 -15.57 -2.31
C ALA A 53 -3.44 -16.02 -2.88
N GLN A 54 -3.44 -17.07 -3.72
CA GLN A 54 -4.70 -17.64 -4.24
C GLN A 54 -5.56 -18.26 -3.13
N LEU A 55 -4.93 -18.97 -2.18
CA LEU A 55 -5.63 -19.61 -1.07
C LEU A 55 -6.19 -18.58 -0.07
N GLU A 56 -5.46 -17.50 0.18
CA GLU A 56 -5.93 -16.34 0.96
C GLU A 56 -7.17 -15.72 0.30
N GLY A 57 -7.15 -15.50 -1.02
CA GLY A 57 -8.32 -14.99 -1.74
C GLY A 57 -9.54 -15.91 -1.64
N ARG A 58 -9.33 -17.24 -1.73
CA ARG A 58 -10.39 -18.23 -1.51
C ARG A 58 -10.93 -18.18 -0.08
N LEU A 59 -10.07 -18.01 0.91
CA LEU A 59 -10.46 -17.90 2.31
C LEU A 59 -11.25 -16.62 2.56
N ALA A 60 -10.80 -15.48 2.04
CA ALA A 60 -11.53 -14.21 2.11
C ALA A 60 -12.92 -14.34 1.51
N GLY A 61 -13.03 -14.88 0.29
CA GLY A 61 -14.33 -15.10 -0.37
C GLY A 61 -15.25 -16.06 0.40
N LEU A 62 -14.68 -17.11 1.02
CA LEU A 62 -15.43 -18.02 1.87
C LEU A 62 -15.96 -17.32 3.14
N THR A 63 -15.13 -16.47 3.76
CA THR A 63 -15.54 -15.66 4.93
C THR A 63 -16.66 -14.70 4.55
N VAL A 64 -16.54 -13.99 3.43
CA VAL A 64 -17.59 -13.08 2.91
C VAL A 64 -18.89 -13.84 2.66
N ALA A 65 -18.83 -15.01 2.01
CA ALA A 65 -20.02 -15.82 1.75
C ALA A 65 -20.72 -16.27 3.04
N HIS A 66 -19.95 -16.55 4.09
CA HIS A 66 -20.50 -16.91 5.40
C HIS A 66 -21.16 -15.71 6.08
N GLU A 67 -20.48 -14.57 6.12
CA GLU A 67 -20.99 -13.35 6.78
C GLU A 67 -22.22 -12.76 6.09
N THR A 68 -22.32 -12.94 4.77
CA THR A 68 -23.49 -12.54 3.98
C THR A 68 -24.61 -13.59 4.00
N GLY A 69 -24.48 -14.63 4.84
CA GLY A 69 -25.52 -15.65 5.04
C GLY A 69 -25.73 -16.61 3.87
N ARG A 70 -24.79 -16.70 2.92
CA ARG A 70 -24.91 -17.55 1.72
C ARG A 70 -24.47 -19.00 1.93
N ILE A 71 -23.74 -19.28 3.01
CA ILE A 71 -23.35 -20.63 3.39
C ILE A 71 -23.57 -20.88 4.88
N THR A 72 -23.77 -22.14 5.25
CA THR A 72 -23.93 -22.54 6.64
C THR A 72 -22.61 -22.51 7.40
N ASP A 73 -22.68 -22.27 8.71
CA ASP A 73 -21.52 -22.30 9.60
C ASP A 73 -20.78 -23.66 9.56
N ARG A 74 -21.52 -24.78 9.42
CA ARG A 74 -20.92 -26.12 9.24
C ARG A 74 -20.07 -26.19 7.97
N LEU A 75 -20.55 -25.65 6.85
CA LEU A 75 -19.82 -25.66 5.58
C LEU A 75 -18.60 -24.74 5.65
N TYR A 76 -18.78 -23.56 6.25
CA TYR A 76 -17.71 -22.58 6.48
C TYR A 76 -16.58 -23.19 7.30
N ARG A 77 -16.85 -23.69 8.51
CA ARG A 77 -15.83 -24.26 9.42
C ARG A 77 -15.00 -25.36 8.74
N ARG A 78 -15.66 -26.28 8.04
CA ARG A 78 -14.99 -27.38 7.32
C ARG A 78 -14.05 -26.87 6.23
N LYS A 79 -14.50 -25.93 5.38
CA LYS A 79 -13.69 -25.42 4.26
C LYS A 79 -12.59 -24.46 4.73
N ALA A 80 -12.89 -23.58 5.69
CA ALA A 80 -11.95 -22.59 6.22
C ALA A 80 -10.76 -23.27 6.91
N GLN A 81 -10.99 -24.32 7.72
CA GLN A 81 -9.92 -25.07 8.38
C GLN A 81 -8.93 -25.66 7.35
N SER A 82 -9.46 -26.26 6.29
CA SER A 82 -8.63 -26.81 5.21
C SER A 82 -7.82 -25.71 4.52
N LEU A 83 -8.47 -24.61 4.12
CA LEU A 83 -7.79 -23.49 3.45
C LEU A 83 -6.67 -22.90 4.31
N ARG A 84 -6.93 -22.59 5.58
CA ARG A 84 -5.92 -22.06 6.52
C ARG A 84 -4.68 -22.96 6.60
N ARG A 85 -4.87 -24.27 6.67
CA ARG A 85 -3.76 -25.24 6.72
C ARG A 85 -2.95 -25.21 5.42
N HIS A 86 -3.60 -25.17 4.27
CA HIS A 86 -2.91 -25.12 2.98
C HIS A 86 -2.18 -23.79 2.80
N THR A 87 -2.81 -22.66 3.15
CA THR A 87 -2.17 -21.33 3.10
C THR A 87 -0.90 -21.30 3.94
N ARG A 88 -0.96 -21.74 5.21
CA ARG A 88 0.23 -21.79 6.10
C ARG A 88 1.35 -22.67 5.57
N ARG A 89 1.04 -23.72 4.80
CA ARG A 89 2.04 -24.57 4.19
C ARG A 89 2.65 -23.91 2.95
N ALA A 90 1.80 -23.37 2.08
CA ALA A 90 2.21 -22.71 0.85
C ALA A 90 3.04 -21.44 1.13
N SER A 91 2.70 -20.68 2.17
CA SER A 91 3.37 -19.42 2.50
C SER A 91 4.84 -19.60 2.92
N ARG A 92 5.25 -20.79 3.37
CA ARG A 92 6.62 -21.05 3.82
C ARG A 92 7.62 -20.89 2.68
N ALA A 93 7.31 -21.43 1.50
CA ALA A 93 8.19 -21.32 0.35
C ALA A 93 8.33 -19.86 -0.12
N GLY A 94 7.20 -19.14 -0.22
CA GLY A 94 7.19 -17.73 -0.60
C GLY A 94 7.94 -16.85 0.40
N ALA A 95 7.73 -17.04 1.71
CA ALA A 95 8.44 -16.32 2.76
C ALA A 95 9.95 -16.58 2.74
N SER A 96 10.38 -17.83 2.50
CA SER A 96 11.80 -18.16 2.36
C SER A 96 12.43 -17.47 1.14
N MET A 97 11.74 -17.48 -0.01
CA MET A 97 12.21 -16.77 -1.20
C MET A 97 12.27 -15.25 -0.96
N ALA A 98 11.24 -14.68 -0.35
CA ALA A 98 11.20 -13.26 -0.02
C ALA A 98 12.40 -12.88 0.85
N ALA A 99 12.68 -13.64 1.91
CA ALA A 99 13.82 -13.42 2.79
C ALA A 99 15.17 -13.46 2.06
N MET A 100 15.36 -14.35 1.08
CA MET A 100 16.58 -14.41 0.27
C MET A 100 16.74 -13.22 -0.68
N MET A 101 15.61 -12.67 -1.16
CA MET A 101 15.59 -11.56 -2.11
C MET A 101 15.53 -10.18 -1.42
N MET A 102 15.49 -10.14 -0.09
CA MET A 102 15.52 -8.88 0.64
C MET A 102 16.88 -8.19 0.43
N PRO A 103 16.91 -6.93 -0.03
CA PRO A 103 18.15 -6.20 -0.19
C PRO A 103 18.82 -6.00 1.18
N ALA A 104 20.14 -6.13 1.21
CA ALA A 104 20.90 -5.87 2.42
C ALA A 104 20.74 -4.39 2.82
N GLU A 105 20.51 -4.15 4.09
CA GLU A 105 20.18 -2.83 4.61
C GLU A 105 21.27 -1.77 4.31
N ARG A 106 22.54 -2.20 4.30
CA ARG A 106 23.71 -1.38 3.93
C ARG A 106 23.67 -0.81 2.51
N LEU A 107 22.94 -1.46 1.59
CA LEU A 107 22.85 -0.99 0.20
C LEU A 107 22.21 0.39 0.09
N ILE A 108 21.45 0.82 1.11
CA ILE A 108 20.90 2.18 1.19
C ILE A 108 22.00 3.21 1.41
N ASP A 109 23.05 2.86 2.15
CA ASP A 109 24.16 3.76 2.48
C ASP A 109 25.12 3.89 1.28
N ASP A 110 25.13 2.89 0.41
CA ASP A 110 25.95 2.85 -0.82
C ASP A 110 25.29 3.53 -2.03
N ILE A 111 24.09 4.13 -1.88
CA ILE A 111 23.40 4.80 -2.99
C ILE A 111 24.20 6.06 -3.39
N PRO A 112 24.70 6.16 -4.63
CA PRO A 112 25.43 7.34 -5.10
C PRO A 112 24.57 8.61 -5.01
N GLY A 113 25.20 9.75 -4.71
CA GLY A 113 24.49 11.01 -4.55
C GLY A 113 23.73 11.46 -5.81
N ASP A 114 24.29 11.20 -6.99
CA ASP A 114 23.71 11.51 -8.30
C ASP A 114 22.67 10.47 -8.78
N ALA A 115 22.49 9.37 -8.05
CA ALA A 115 21.50 8.36 -8.41
C ALA A 115 20.08 8.92 -8.33
N LEU A 116 19.31 8.76 -9.41
CA LEU A 116 17.91 9.15 -9.47
C LEU A 116 17.07 8.23 -8.57
N VAL A 117 16.49 8.80 -7.52
CA VAL A 117 15.57 8.11 -6.61
C VAL A 117 14.12 8.30 -7.09
N CYS A 118 13.74 9.51 -7.51
CA CYS A 118 12.42 9.77 -8.08
C CYS A 118 12.51 10.10 -9.57
N ARG A 119 12.34 9.08 -10.41
CA ARG A 119 12.35 9.24 -11.87
C ARG A 119 11.27 10.18 -12.42
N CYS A 120 10.15 10.36 -11.73
CA CYS A 120 9.07 11.20 -12.24
C CYS A 120 9.33 12.70 -12.09
N GLU A 121 10.14 13.08 -11.11
CA GLU A 121 10.43 14.49 -10.76
C GLU A 121 11.94 14.76 -10.84
N ASP A 122 12.70 13.82 -11.43
CA ASP A 122 14.16 13.83 -11.57
C ASP A 122 14.95 14.13 -10.27
N VAL A 123 14.46 13.62 -9.14
CA VAL A 123 15.08 13.85 -7.82
C VAL A 123 16.14 12.79 -7.52
N THR A 124 17.32 13.25 -7.15
CA THR A 124 18.50 12.46 -6.81
C THR A 124 18.58 12.10 -5.32
N CYS A 125 19.45 11.15 -4.97
CA CYS A 125 19.72 10.78 -3.58
C CYS A 125 20.30 11.97 -2.78
N ALA A 126 21.20 12.74 -3.39
CA ALA A 126 21.83 13.91 -2.77
C ALA A 126 20.80 14.99 -2.38
N GLU A 127 19.78 15.23 -3.21
CA GLU A 127 18.72 16.20 -2.89
C GLU A 127 17.87 15.75 -1.70
N ILE A 128 17.59 14.45 -1.58
CA ILE A 128 16.87 13.89 -0.42
C ILE A 128 17.72 14.01 0.85
N GLN A 129 19.01 13.68 0.77
CA GLN A 129 19.95 13.82 1.89
C GLN A 129 20.12 15.29 2.30
N ALA A 130 20.19 16.21 1.34
CA ALA A 130 20.27 17.64 1.61
C ALA A 130 19.01 18.15 2.32
N ALA A 131 17.81 17.70 1.92
CA ALA A 131 16.56 18.03 2.61
C ALA A 131 16.54 17.52 4.06
N LEU A 132 17.04 16.29 4.29
CA LEU A 132 17.18 15.73 5.64
C LEU A 132 18.18 16.53 6.49
N ALA A 133 19.34 16.88 5.93
CA ALA A 133 20.35 17.71 6.59
C ALA A 133 19.85 19.12 6.92
N ALA A 134 18.96 19.67 6.09
CA ALA A 134 18.28 20.94 6.32
C ALA A 134 17.14 20.86 7.36
N GLY A 135 16.89 19.68 7.94
CA GLY A 135 15.95 19.50 9.04
C GLY A 135 14.59 18.94 8.66
N ALA A 136 14.43 18.32 7.49
CA ALA A 136 13.19 17.61 7.17
C ALA A 136 12.95 16.45 8.15
N THR A 137 11.82 16.49 8.86
CA THR A 137 11.48 15.58 9.96
C THR A 137 10.66 14.37 9.52
N GLY A 138 10.37 14.24 8.21
CA GLY A 138 9.61 13.12 7.69
C GLY A 138 9.32 13.21 6.20
N LEU A 139 8.69 12.16 5.69
CA LEU A 139 8.41 11.98 4.26
C LEU A 139 7.59 13.12 3.64
N SER A 140 6.64 13.69 4.39
CA SER A 140 5.80 14.79 3.88
C SER A 140 6.60 16.08 3.64
N GLN A 141 7.59 16.38 4.50
CA GLN A 141 8.45 17.55 4.29
C GLN A 141 9.43 17.32 3.16
N ILE A 142 10.05 16.13 3.07
CA ILE A 142 10.88 15.76 1.92
C ILE A 142 10.08 15.93 0.61
N LYS A 143 8.86 15.39 0.55
CA LYS A 143 7.97 15.55 -0.60
C LYS A 143 7.70 17.01 -0.95
N SER A 144 7.44 17.85 0.05
CA SER A 144 7.18 19.29 -0.16
C SER A 144 8.40 20.02 -0.70
N TRP A 145 9.60 19.74 -0.15
CA TRP A 145 10.82 20.47 -0.47
C TRP A 145 11.49 20.01 -1.77
N THR A 146 11.44 18.71 -2.08
CA THR A 146 12.13 18.15 -3.26
C THR A 146 11.20 17.73 -4.38
N ARG A 147 9.88 17.78 -4.16
CA ARG A 147 8.85 17.22 -5.05
C ARG A 147 8.84 15.70 -5.20
N CYS A 148 9.76 14.99 -4.55
CA CYS A 148 9.82 13.53 -4.62
C CYS A 148 8.47 12.88 -4.24
N GLY A 149 7.95 12.04 -5.13
CA GLY A 149 6.65 11.38 -4.97
C GLY A 149 5.42 12.20 -5.40
N MET A 150 5.61 13.36 -6.06
CA MET A 150 4.52 14.15 -6.64
C MET A 150 4.17 13.81 -8.09
N GLY A 151 5.02 13.04 -8.78
CA GLY A 151 4.77 12.66 -10.17
C GLY A 151 3.62 11.67 -10.37
N PRO A 152 3.32 11.25 -11.61
CA PRO A 152 2.16 10.41 -11.93
C PRO A 152 2.13 9.04 -11.23
N CYS A 153 3.30 8.53 -10.80
CA CYS A 153 3.35 7.30 -9.99
C CYS A 153 2.91 7.50 -8.53
N GLN A 154 2.71 8.75 -8.09
CA GLN A 154 2.33 9.13 -6.72
C GLN A 154 3.21 8.49 -5.62
N GLY A 155 4.50 8.33 -5.91
CA GLY A 155 5.46 7.79 -4.97
C GLY A 155 5.49 6.26 -4.87
N ARG A 156 4.76 5.53 -5.72
CA ARG A 156 4.76 4.06 -5.73
C ARG A 156 6.15 3.45 -6.01
N MET A 157 6.95 4.14 -6.80
CA MET A 157 8.30 3.67 -7.18
C MET A 157 9.37 4.12 -6.17
N CYS A 158 9.35 5.38 -5.76
CA CYS A 158 10.41 5.97 -4.93
C CYS A 158 10.13 5.93 -3.43
N GLY A 159 8.87 5.78 -3.00
CA GLY A 159 8.46 6.01 -1.62
C GLY A 159 9.13 5.11 -0.60
N ASP A 160 9.33 3.83 -0.93
CA ASP A 160 10.02 2.90 -0.03
C ASP A 160 11.51 3.25 0.10
N THR A 161 12.18 3.55 -1.02
CA THR A 161 13.59 3.95 -1.04
C THR A 161 13.82 5.24 -0.26
N VAL A 162 12.96 6.25 -0.45
CA VAL A 162 13.02 7.53 0.28
C VAL A 162 12.82 7.27 1.78
N ALA A 163 11.86 6.40 2.14
CA ALA A 163 11.65 6.02 3.53
C ALA A 163 12.85 5.27 4.13
N ALA A 164 13.53 4.45 3.34
CA ALA A 164 14.76 3.78 3.75
C ALA A 164 15.87 4.79 4.04
N ILE A 165 16.12 5.74 3.13
CA ILE A 165 17.13 6.79 3.29
C ILE A 165 16.81 7.67 4.52
N ALA A 166 15.56 8.11 4.64
CA ALA A 166 15.11 8.93 5.76
C ALA A 166 15.19 8.18 7.10
N SER A 167 15.02 6.86 7.10
CA SER A 167 15.07 6.06 8.33
C SER A 167 16.44 6.05 9.01
N ARG A 168 17.50 6.34 8.26
CA ARG A 168 18.86 6.54 8.79
C ARG A 168 18.97 7.77 9.69
N HIS A 169 18.10 8.75 9.50
CA HIS A 169 18.13 10.04 10.20
C HIS A 169 17.01 10.16 11.24
N LEU A 170 15.87 9.50 11.03
CA LEU A 170 14.62 9.76 11.75
C LEU A 170 14.15 8.61 12.65
N GLY A 171 15.05 7.70 13.03
CA GLY A 171 14.74 6.67 14.04
C GLY A 171 14.05 5.41 13.50
N GLY A 172 14.27 5.05 12.23
CA GLY A 172 13.83 3.77 11.67
C GLY A 172 12.55 3.83 10.81
N ARG A 173 12.25 2.71 10.15
CA ARG A 173 11.18 2.61 9.12
C ARG A 173 9.78 2.91 9.67
N THR A 174 9.49 2.47 10.89
CA THR A 174 8.18 2.71 11.54
C THR A 174 7.98 4.18 11.89
N ALA A 175 9.02 4.86 12.39
CA ALA A 175 8.96 6.28 12.76
C ALA A 175 8.78 7.19 11.54
N VAL A 176 9.44 6.85 10.43
CA VAL A 176 9.33 7.58 9.15
C VAL A 176 7.95 7.43 8.51
N GLY A 177 7.31 6.28 8.67
CA GLY A 177 6.00 6.00 8.11
C GLY A 177 6.02 5.77 6.59
N ALA A 178 4.93 6.16 5.93
CA ALA A 178 4.77 6.13 4.48
C ALA A 178 3.86 7.28 4.05
N TRP A 179 4.01 7.81 2.83
CA TRP A 179 3.11 8.85 2.33
C TRP A 179 1.65 8.40 2.35
N SER A 180 0.75 9.30 2.72
CA SER A 180 -0.69 9.01 2.73
C SER A 180 -1.21 8.90 1.29
N PRO A 181 -1.90 7.80 0.93
CA PRO A 181 -2.54 7.68 -0.37
C PRO A 181 -3.70 8.68 -0.48
N ARG A 182 -3.98 9.12 -1.70
CA ARG A 182 -5.08 10.03 -2.03
C ARG A 182 -5.83 9.53 -3.24
N VAL A 183 -7.08 9.95 -3.38
CA VAL A 183 -7.84 9.72 -4.61
C VAL A 183 -7.42 10.74 -5.68
N PRO A 184 -7.39 10.34 -6.97
CA PRO A 184 -7.52 8.96 -7.46
C PRO A 184 -6.21 8.16 -7.24
N LEU A 185 -6.31 6.85 -6.98
CA LEU A 185 -5.16 5.98 -6.69
C LEU A 185 -4.20 5.82 -7.88
N VAL A 186 -4.74 5.94 -9.07
CA VAL A 186 -4.02 6.00 -10.34
C VAL A 186 -4.56 7.20 -11.13
N PRO A 187 -3.75 7.85 -11.97
CA PRO A 187 -4.24 8.90 -12.85
C PRO A 187 -5.42 8.39 -13.69
N LEU A 188 -6.47 9.19 -13.76
CA LEU A 188 -7.65 8.93 -14.59
C LEU A 188 -7.83 10.10 -15.56
N PRO A 189 -8.20 9.84 -16.83
CA PRO A 189 -8.62 10.89 -17.75
C PRO A 189 -9.76 11.71 -17.14
N MET A 190 -9.77 13.02 -17.38
CA MET A 190 -10.84 13.89 -16.88
C MET A 190 -12.20 13.48 -17.43
N ASP A 191 -12.26 13.05 -18.70
CA ASP A 191 -13.50 12.62 -19.36
C ASP A 191 -14.15 11.41 -18.65
N ASP A 192 -13.34 10.47 -18.15
CA ASP A 192 -13.82 9.34 -17.35
C ASP A 192 -14.34 9.77 -15.97
N PHE A 193 -13.80 10.87 -15.43
CA PHE A 193 -14.16 11.39 -14.11
C PHE A 193 -15.43 12.26 -14.14
N VAL A 194 -15.55 13.13 -15.14
CA VAL A 194 -16.74 13.99 -15.27
C VAL A 194 -17.93 13.22 -15.84
N GLY A 195 -17.74 12.17 -16.64
CA GLY A 195 -18.87 11.51 -17.29
C GLY A 195 -19.54 12.39 -18.35
N ALA A 196 -20.69 11.96 -18.87
CA ALA A 196 -21.39 12.67 -19.95
C ALA A 196 -22.27 13.81 -19.40
N PHE A 197 -21.66 14.95 -19.07
CA PHE A 197 -22.39 16.19 -18.78
C PHE A 197 -22.49 17.06 -20.02
N THR A 198 -23.68 17.60 -20.25
CA THR A 198 -23.91 18.70 -21.17
C THR A 198 -24.07 20.01 -20.41
N TYR A 199 -23.92 21.14 -21.09
CA TYR A 199 -24.16 22.45 -20.50
C TYR A 199 -25.56 22.58 -19.87
N HIS A 200 -26.54 21.83 -20.37
CA HIS A 200 -27.91 21.83 -19.88
C HIS A 200 -28.10 21.12 -18.52
N ASP A 201 -27.12 20.32 -18.08
CA ASP A 201 -27.17 19.61 -16.80
C ASP A 201 -26.68 20.47 -15.61
N ILE A 202 -26.12 21.65 -15.89
CA ILE A 202 -25.69 22.60 -14.87
C ILE A 202 -26.92 23.20 -14.18
N SER A 203 -27.09 22.92 -12.89
CA SER A 203 -28.17 23.51 -12.09
C SER A 203 -27.91 25.01 -11.87
N ILE A 204 -28.51 25.86 -12.71
CA ILE A 204 -28.51 27.31 -12.54
C ILE A 204 -29.56 27.66 -11.48
N PRO A 205 -29.20 28.26 -10.34
CA PRO A 205 -30.19 28.71 -9.36
C PRO A 205 -31.16 29.69 -10.01
N LYS A 206 -32.47 29.50 -9.81
CA LYS A 206 -33.45 30.50 -10.26
C LYS A 206 -33.12 31.83 -9.58
N ALA A 207 -33.12 32.91 -10.36
CA ALA A 207 -32.95 34.26 -9.82
C ALA A 207 -33.97 34.49 -8.69
N ALA A 208 -33.53 35.10 -7.59
CA ALA A 208 -34.42 35.48 -6.50
C ALA A 208 -35.52 36.43 -7.05
N PRO A 209 -36.78 36.28 -6.64
CA PRO A 209 -37.83 37.20 -7.04
C PRO A 209 -37.47 38.61 -6.59
N LEU A 210 -37.59 39.57 -7.52
CA LEU A 210 -37.38 41.01 -7.29
C LEU A 210 -38.40 41.58 -6.31
#